data_AF-A0A4S0N6I9-F1
#
_entry.id   AF-A0A4S0N6I9-F1
#
_cell.length_a   1.000
_cell.length_b   1.000
_cell.length_c   1.000
_cell.angle_alpha   90.00
_cell.angle_beta   90.00
_cell.angle_gamma   90.00
#
_symmetry.space_group_name_H-M   'P 1'
#
loop_
_entity.id
_entity.type
_entity.pdbx_description
1 polymer ?
#
loop_
_entity_poly.entity_id
_entity_poly.type
_entity_poly.pdbx_seq_one_letter_code
_entity_poly.pdbx_strand_id
1 'polypeptide(L)'
;MDSLLNAAGRELAAGNPLGALKRVALRDDAPALALRGIAMAQLGEFDKAKALLKSAARAFSSRETVARARCVVAEAEIALVSRDLGWPEKALRTARRTLEAHGDRVNAAYAGSLEARRLILIGRLDEAERLLAGFDPAPLPPVARVAHELAAAGIAVRRLRTKVARAALGRAALAAYEANIPALRAE
;
A
#
# COMPACT_ATOMS: atom_id res chain seq x y z
N MET A 1 -23.93 1.24 8.91
CA MET A 1 -22.68 1.23 8.09
C MET A 1 -22.69 2.51 7.27
N ASP A 2 -21.64 3.33 7.33
CA ASP A 2 -21.62 4.65 6.69
C ASP A 2 -21.50 4.51 5.16
N SER A 3 -22.61 4.74 4.46
CA SER A 3 -22.74 4.63 3.00
C SER A 3 -21.72 5.48 2.25
N LEU A 4 -21.44 6.69 2.74
CA LEU A 4 -20.55 7.64 2.08
C LEU A 4 -19.09 7.20 2.17
N LEU A 5 -18.66 6.71 3.34
CA LEU A 5 -17.30 6.18 3.52
C LEU A 5 -17.05 4.96 2.63
N ASN A 6 -18.02 4.04 2.55
CA ASN A 6 -17.93 2.87 1.67
C ASN A 6 -17.89 3.28 0.19
N ALA A 7 -18.71 4.25 -0.21
CA ALA A 7 -18.68 4.75 -1.58
C ALA A 7 -17.35 5.42 -1.91
N ALA A 8 -16.81 6.26 -1.03
CA ALA A 8 -15.51 6.90 -1.21
C ALA A 8 -14.37 5.88 -1.29
N GLY A 9 -14.40 4.82 -0.47
CA GLY A 9 -13.43 3.73 -0.56
C GLY A 9 -13.45 3.03 -1.93
N ARG A 10 -14.64 2.81 -2.52
CA ARG A 10 -14.77 2.24 -3.87
C ARG A 10 -14.22 3.15 -4.95
N GLU A 11 -14.46 4.47 -4.85
CA GLU A 11 -13.88 5.45 -5.78
C GLU A 11 -12.35 5.40 -5.76
N LEU A 12 -11.74 5.35 -4.56
CA LEU A 12 -10.29 5.24 -4.42
C LEU A 12 -9.73 3.93 -4.99
N ALA A 13 -10.42 2.81 -4.74
CA ALA A 13 -10.04 1.51 -5.29
C ALA A 13 -10.10 1.49 -6.82
N ALA A 14 -10.97 2.30 -7.44
CA ALA A 14 -11.07 2.49 -8.88
C ALA A 14 -10.12 3.57 -9.43
N GLY A 15 -9.28 4.19 -8.59
CA GLY A 15 -8.37 5.27 -9.00
C GLY A 15 -9.08 6.60 -9.29
N ASN A 16 -10.23 6.87 -8.67
CA ASN A 16 -10.97 8.13 -8.77
C ASN A 16 -10.88 8.96 -7.47
N PRO A 17 -9.73 9.62 -7.20
CA PRO A 17 -9.54 10.38 -5.98
C PRO A 17 -10.49 11.58 -5.86
N LEU A 18 -10.85 12.22 -6.99
CA LEU A 18 -11.80 13.33 -6.98
C LEU A 18 -13.22 12.87 -6.63
N GLY A 19 -13.64 11.70 -7.12
CA GLY A 19 -14.90 11.07 -6.75
C GLY A 19 -14.97 10.75 -5.25
N ALA A 20 -13.87 10.26 -4.68
CA ALA A 20 -13.78 10.04 -3.24
C ALA A 20 -13.89 11.35 -2.46
N LEU A 21 -13.13 12.38 -2.83
CA LEU A 21 -13.13 13.68 -2.15
C LEU A 21 -14.52 14.34 -2.18
N LYS A 22 -15.26 14.27 -3.29
CA LYS A 22 -16.64 14.77 -3.37
C LYS A 22 -17.56 14.20 -2.28
N ARG A 23 -17.27 13.00 -1.77
CA ARG A 23 -18.10 12.30 -0.78
C ARG A 23 -17.68 12.58 0.66
N VAL A 24 -16.40 12.88 0.91
CA VAL A 24 -15.84 12.97 2.27
C VAL A 24 -15.15 14.30 2.60
N ALA A 25 -15.08 15.27 1.67
CA ALA A 25 -14.30 16.50 1.85
C ALA A 25 -14.68 17.35 3.07
N LEU A 26 -15.96 17.34 3.46
CA LEU A 26 -16.49 18.14 4.57
C LEU A 26 -16.52 17.39 5.92
N ARG A 27 -15.88 16.21 5.97
CA ARG A 27 -15.87 15.34 7.14
C ARG A 27 -14.47 15.28 7.75
N ASP A 28 -14.45 15.33 9.08
CA ASP A 28 -13.23 15.32 9.89
C ASP A 28 -13.18 14.14 10.90
N ASP A 29 -14.09 13.17 10.79
CA ASP A 29 -13.96 11.90 11.51
C ASP A 29 -12.80 11.06 10.96
N ALA A 30 -12.26 10.16 11.80
CA ALA A 30 -11.04 9.42 11.50
C ALA A 30 -11.08 8.64 10.16
N PRO A 31 -12.15 7.90 9.81
CA PRO A 31 -12.27 7.30 8.48
C PRO A 31 -12.24 8.29 7.31
N ALA A 32 -12.95 9.41 7.44
CA ALA A 32 -12.97 10.44 6.40
C ALA A 32 -11.58 11.06 6.20
N LEU A 33 -10.86 11.35 7.28
CA LEU A 33 -9.47 11.83 7.22
C LEU A 33 -8.56 10.82 6.53
N ALA A 34 -8.69 9.52 6.83
CA ALA A 34 -7.90 8.47 6.18
C ALA A 34 -8.15 8.41 4.66
N LEU A 35 -9.42 8.43 4.25
CA LEU A 35 -9.81 8.40 2.83
C LEU A 35 -9.35 9.66 2.09
N ARG A 36 -9.46 10.84 2.71
CA ARG A 36 -8.91 12.09 2.14
C ARG A 36 -7.39 12.02 2.01
N GLY A 37 -6.69 11.44 2.99
CA GLY A 37 -5.25 11.22 2.93
C GLY A 37 -4.83 10.36 1.74
N ILE A 38 -5.50 9.22 1.54
CA ILE A 38 -5.25 8.33 0.39
C ILE A 38 -5.57 9.06 -0.94
N ALA A 39 -6.67 9.80 -1.00
CA ALA A 39 -7.03 10.58 -2.19
C ALA A 39 -5.93 11.61 -2.55
N MET A 40 -5.41 12.33 -1.56
CA MET A 40 -4.32 13.29 -1.76
C MET A 40 -3.04 12.60 -2.22
N ALA A 41 -2.73 11.41 -1.69
CA ALA A 41 -1.57 10.64 -2.14
C ALA A 41 -1.69 10.22 -3.62
N GLN A 42 -2.88 9.78 -4.05
CA GLN A 42 -3.14 9.45 -5.47
C GLN A 42 -3.05 10.68 -6.40
N LEU A 43 -3.22 11.89 -5.86
CA LEU A 43 -3.05 13.16 -6.58
C LEU A 43 -1.61 13.69 -6.53
N GLY A 44 -0.69 13.03 -5.83
CA GLY A 44 0.70 13.48 -5.65
C GLY A 44 0.92 14.49 -4.52
N GLU A 45 -0.10 14.82 -3.74
CA GLU A 45 -0.06 15.78 -2.63
C GLU A 45 0.44 15.10 -1.34
N PHE A 46 1.70 14.66 -1.34
CA PHE A 46 2.25 13.76 -0.32
C PHE A 46 2.32 14.35 1.10
N ASP A 47 2.70 15.62 1.25
CA ASP A 47 2.78 16.26 2.58
C ASP A 47 1.40 16.36 3.22
N LYS A 48 0.40 16.77 2.43
CA LYS A 48 -0.99 16.85 2.86
C LYS A 48 -1.57 15.47 3.18
N ALA A 49 -1.28 14.48 2.35
CA ALA A 49 -1.66 13.09 2.58
C ALA A 49 -1.12 12.56 3.92
N LYS A 50 0.18 12.77 4.19
CA LYS A 50 0.85 12.35 5.43
C LYS A 50 0.24 13.05 6.65
N ALA A 51 -0.05 14.34 6.56
CA ALA A 51 -0.73 15.07 7.63
C ALA A 51 -2.12 14.51 7.94
N LEU A 52 -2.93 14.25 6.91
CA LEU A 52 -4.27 13.68 7.06
C LEU A 52 -4.25 12.26 7.66
N LEU A 53 -3.35 11.40 7.19
CA LEU A 53 -3.21 10.03 7.69
C LEU A 53 -2.76 9.99 9.16
N LYS A 54 -1.83 10.86 9.56
CA LYS A 54 -1.43 11.00 10.96
C LYS A 54 -2.59 11.48 11.84
N SER A 55 -3.36 12.45 11.36
CA SER A 55 -4.57 12.92 12.06
C SER A 55 -5.61 11.81 12.18
N ALA A 56 -5.84 11.03 11.12
CA ALA A 56 -6.72 9.87 11.16
C ALA A 56 -6.26 8.83 12.18
N ALA A 57 -4.98 8.44 12.15
CA ALA A 57 -4.41 7.46 13.07
C ALA A 57 -4.49 7.87 14.55
N ARG A 58 -4.50 9.19 14.83
CA ARG A 58 -4.71 9.77 16.17
C ARG A 58 -6.18 9.85 16.56
N ALA A 59 -7.06 10.08 15.60
CA ALA A 59 -8.51 10.20 15.83
C ALA A 59 -9.19 8.82 15.99
N PHE A 60 -8.63 7.76 15.42
CA PHE A 60 -9.08 6.40 15.68
C PHE A 60 -8.85 6.00 17.14
N SER A 61 -9.85 5.34 17.74
CA SER A 61 -9.74 4.81 19.10
C SER A 61 -8.73 3.67 19.19
N SER A 62 -8.32 3.34 20.43
CA SER A 62 -7.43 2.21 20.69
C SER A 62 -8.01 0.85 20.26
N ARG A 63 -9.34 0.75 20.15
CA ARG A 63 -10.06 -0.47 19.71
C ARG A 63 -10.06 -0.63 18.19
N GLU A 64 -9.83 0.45 17.42
CA GLU A 64 -9.82 0.44 15.96
C GLU A 64 -8.43 0.09 15.40
N THR A 65 -7.87 -1.02 15.89
CA THR A 65 -6.50 -1.46 15.61
C THR A 65 -6.24 -1.68 14.11
N VAL A 66 -7.19 -2.29 13.39
CA VAL A 66 -7.10 -2.53 11.94
C VAL A 66 -7.07 -1.22 11.16
N ALA A 67 -7.92 -0.26 11.50
CA ALA A 67 -7.99 1.03 10.80
C ALA A 67 -6.70 1.84 11.01
N ARG A 68 -6.15 1.84 12.23
CA ARG A 68 -4.85 2.44 12.55
C ARG A 68 -3.71 1.77 11.79
N ALA A 69 -3.71 0.42 11.72
CA ALA A 69 -2.71 -0.32 10.96
C ALA A 69 -2.75 0.02 9.46
N ARG A 70 -3.94 0.16 8.85
CA ARG A 70 -4.09 0.61 7.46
C ARG A 70 -3.53 2.02 7.23
N CYS A 71 -3.70 2.94 8.18
CA CYS A 71 -3.09 4.28 8.08
C CYS A 71 -1.56 4.19 8.04
N VAL A 72 -0.96 3.34 8.88
CA VAL A 72 0.50 3.11 8.88
C VAL A 72 0.98 2.53 7.54
N VAL A 73 0.21 1.62 6.92
CA VAL A 73 0.54 1.09 5.58
C VAL A 73 0.46 2.18 4.50
N ALA A 74 -0.54 3.06 4.56
CA ALA A 74 -0.62 4.19 3.62
C ALA A 74 0.53 5.21 3.82
N GLU A 75 0.91 5.49 5.07
CA GLU A 75 2.07 6.34 5.36
C GLU A 75 3.39 5.72 4.85
N ALA A 76 3.52 4.39 4.96
CA ALA A 76 4.67 3.65 4.46
C ALA A 76 4.84 3.77 2.94
N GLU A 77 3.73 3.67 2.21
CA GLU A 77 3.70 3.82 0.76
C GLU A 77 4.15 5.22 0.35
N ILE A 78 3.60 6.25 0.98
CA ILE A 78 4.02 7.65 0.73
C ILE A 78 5.51 7.80 1.02
N ALA A 79 6.00 7.30 2.16
CA ALA A 79 7.42 7.38 2.49
C ALA A 79 8.30 6.71 1.42
N LEU A 80 7.90 5.53 0.92
CA LEU A 80 8.64 4.83 -0.13
C LEU A 80 8.66 5.63 -1.45
N VAL A 81 7.52 6.15 -1.89
CA VAL A 81 7.41 6.95 -3.13
C VAL A 81 8.19 8.26 -3.02
N SER A 82 8.14 8.91 -1.85
CA SER A 82 8.91 10.13 -1.56
C SER A 82 10.39 9.87 -1.25
N ARG A 83 10.86 8.61 -1.32
CA ARG A 83 12.23 8.19 -0.97
C ARG A 83 12.66 8.54 0.46
N ASP A 84 11.70 8.69 1.37
CA ASP A 84 11.93 8.83 2.82
C ASP A 84 12.19 7.45 3.42
N LEU A 85 13.46 7.03 3.44
CA LEU A 85 13.87 5.72 3.96
C LEU A 85 14.08 5.69 5.49
N GLY A 86 14.00 6.86 6.15
CA GLY A 86 14.11 7.01 7.61
C GLY A 86 12.83 6.69 8.37
N TRP A 87 11.77 6.31 7.66
CA TRP A 87 10.47 6.01 8.21
C TRP A 87 10.47 4.78 9.16
N PRO A 88 9.53 4.69 10.13
CA PRO A 88 9.59 3.72 11.22
C PRO A 88 9.25 2.28 10.78
N GLU A 89 10.25 1.52 10.31
CA GLU A 89 10.13 0.11 9.90
C GLU A 89 9.38 -0.77 10.92
N LYS A 90 9.66 -0.58 12.21
CA LYS A 90 9.00 -1.34 13.30
C LYS A 90 7.48 -1.10 13.31
N ALA A 91 7.03 0.10 12.99
CA ALA A 91 5.62 0.44 12.93
C ALA A 91 4.93 -0.32 11.79
N LEU A 92 5.53 -0.38 10.59
CA LEU A 92 4.98 -1.18 9.49
C LEU A 92 4.93 -2.65 9.82
N ARG A 93 6.01 -3.22 10.36
CA ARG A 93 6.03 -4.64 10.72
C ARG A 93 4.95 -4.97 11.75
N THR A 94 4.71 -4.07 12.71
CA THR A 94 3.62 -4.18 13.68
C THR A 94 2.27 -4.10 13.00
N ALA A 95 2.06 -3.11 12.13
CA ALA A 95 0.83 -2.95 11.36
C ALA A 95 0.53 -4.19 10.52
N ARG A 96 1.52 -4.75 9.82
CA ARG A 96 1.39 -5.97 9.02
C ARG A 96 0.90 -7.15 9.87
N ARG A 97 1.53 -7.39 11.03
CA ARG A 97 1.13 -8.46 11.96
C ARG A 97 -0.29 -8.26 12.49
N THR A 98 -0.66 -7.03 12.82
CA THR A 98 -2.03 -6.68 13.24
C THR A 98 -3.03 -7.02 12.14
N LEU A 99 -2.76 -6.60 10.90
CA LEU A 99 -3.63 -6.87 9.75
C LEU A 99 -3.80 -8.36 9.50
N GLU A 100 -2.70 -9.11 9.55
CA GLU A 100 -2.68 -10.56 9.40
C GLU A 100 -3.50 -11.27 10.49
N ALA A 101 -3.29 -10.90 11.77
CA ALA A 101 -4.02 -11.45 12.90
C ALA A 101 -5.53 -11.19 12.85
N HIS A 102 -5.96 -10.12 12.18
CA HIS A 102 -7.37 -9.75 12.03
C HIS A 102 -7.95 -10.18 10.66
N GLY A 103 -7.20 -10.96 9.86
CA GLY A 103 -7.67 -11.50 8.59
C GLY A 103 -7.66 -10.53 7.41
N ASP A 104 -7.09 -9.33 7.55
CA ASP A 104 -6.92 -8.36 6.47
C ASP A 104 -5.70 -8.69 5.59
N ARG A 105 -5.80 -9.83 4.90
CA ARG A 105 -4.70 -10.42 4.14
C ARG A 105 -4.20 -9.52 3.01
N VAL A 106 -5.10 -8.76 2.38
CA VAL A 106 -4.75 -7.87 1.26
C VAL A 106 -3.82 -6.76 1.75
N ASN A 107 -4.19 -6.05 2.82
CA ASN A 107 -3.35 -4.98 3.35
C ASN A 107 -2.07 -5.53 4.03
N ALA A 108 -2.13 -6.72 4.62
CA ALA A 108 -0.95 -7.38 5.18
C ALA A 108 0.09 -7.73 4.08
N ALA A 109 -0.35 -8.29 2.96
CA ALA A 109 0.52 -8.58 1.82
C ALA A 109 1.06 -7.31 1.15
N TYR A 110 0.23 -6.26 1.08
CA TYR A 110 0.68 -4.96 0.59
C TYR A 110 1.78 -4.37 1.48
N ALA A 111 1.59 -4.40 2.81
CA ALA A 111 2.60 -4.00 3.78
C ALA A 111 3.91 -4.81 3.62
N GLY A 112 3.81 -6.14 3.44
CA GLY A 112 4.97 -7.00 3.18
C GLY A 112 5.73 -6.60 1.91
N SER A 113 5.01 -6.25 0.85
CA SER A 113 5.61 -5.79 -0.41
C SER A 113 6.33 -4.44 -0.25
N LEU A 114 5.79 -3.52 0.56
CA LEU A 114 6.45 -2.25 0.90
C LEU A 114 7.73 -2.47 1.73
N GLU A 115 7.70 -3.36 2.72
CA GLU A 115 8.88 -3.74 3.51
C GLU A 115 9.96 -4.38 2.61
N ALA A 116 9.57 -5.25 1.66
CA ALA A 116 10.49 -5.81 0.67
C ALA A 116 11.10 -4.73 -0.24
N ARG A 117 10.29 -3.81 -0.80
CA ARG A 117 10.79 -2.69 -1.62
C ARG A 117 11.79 -1.83 -0.86
N ARG A 118 11.55 -1.55 0.42
CA ARG A 118 12.52 -0.83 1.26
C ARG A 118 13.83 -1.60 1.42
N LEU A 119 13.76 -2.89 1.79
CA LEU A 119 14.94 -3.76 1.98
C LEU A 119 15.79 -3.81 0.70
N ILE A 120 15.13 -3.89 -0.46
CA ILE A 120 15.74 -3.83 -1.79
C ILE A 120 16.49 -2.50 -2.01
N LEU A 121 15.91 -1.36 -1.60
CA LEU A 121 16.54 -0.04 -1.74
C LEU A 121 17.78 0.15 -0.85
N ILE A 122 17.79 -0.47 0.34
CA ILE A 122 18.92 -0.40 1.29
C ILE A 122 19.90 -1.58 1.15
N GLY A 123 19.78 -2.40 0.10
CA GLY A 123 20.72 -3.49 -0.22
C GLY A 123 20.54 -4.79 0.57
N ARG A 124 19.49 -4.93 1.38
CA ARG A 124 19.22 -6.13 2.21
C ARG A 124 18.42 -7.20 1.43
N LEU A 125 19.02 -7.73 0.37
CA LEU A 125 18.32 -8.59 -0.61
C LEU A 125 17.87 -9.94 -0.04
N ASP A 126 18.67 -10.58 0.82
CA ASP A 126 18.31 -11.87 1.43
C ASP A 126 17.07 -11.75 2.33
N GLU A 127 16.90 -10.59 2.98
CA GLU A 127 15.73 -10.32 3.81
C GLU A 127 14.50 -10.01 2.97
N ALA A 128 14.66 -9.27 1.87
CA ALA A 128 13.57 -9.01 0.94
C ALA A 128 13.05 -10.32 0.33
N GLU A 129 13.95 -11.23 -0.05
CA GLU A 129 13.61 -12.53 -0.64
C GLU A 129 12.90 -13.44 0.37
N ARG A 130 13.41 -13.52 1.61
CA ARG A 130 12.73 -14.25 2.71
C ARG A 130 11.35 -13.70 3.01
N LEU A 131 11.18 -12.38 2.97
CA LEU A 131 9.91 -11.74 3.25
C LEU A 131 8.86 -12.06 2.17
N LEU A 132 9.22 -11.94 0.89
CA LEU A 132 8.30 -12.26 -0.21
C LEU A 132 7.98 -13.76 -0.28
N ALA A 133 8.93 -14.64 0.05
CA ALA A 133 8.68 -16.08 0.14
C ALA A 133 7.71 -16.46 1.28
N GLY A 134 7.47 -15.55 2.22
CA GLY A 134 6.62 -15.78 3.39
C GLY A 134 5.11 -15.66 3.14
N PHE A 135 4.67 -15.25 1.95
CA PHE A 135 3.24 -15.20 1.62
C PHE A 135 2.98 -15.49 0.14
N ASP A 136 1.88 -16.21 -0.14
CA ASP A 136 1.44 -16.52 -1.49
C ASP A 136 0.73 -15.31 -2.13
N PRO A 137 1.22 -14.77 -3.25
CA PRO A 137 0.55 -13.67 -3.95
C PRO A 137 -0.68 -14.09 -4.76
N ALA A 138 -0.90 -15.39 -5.04
CA ALA A 138 -1.98 -15.85 -5.90
C ALA A 138 -3.40 -15.45 -5.44
N PRO A 139 -3.73 -15.49 -4.13
CA PRO A 139 -5.05 -15.08 -3.62
C PRO A 139 -5.26 -13.57 -3.57
N LEU A 140 -4.23 -12.76 -3.85
CA LEU A 140 -4.31 -11.32 -3.75
C LEU A 140 -5.06 -10.72 -4.94
N PRO A 141 -5.83 -9.63 -4.74
CA PRO A 141 -6.41 -8.89 -5.85
C PRO A 141 -5.31 -8.32 -6.75
N PRO A 142 -5.59 -8.09 -8.04
CA PRO A 142 -4.58 -7.66 -9.02
C PRO A 142 -3.74 -6.47 -8.56
N VAL A 143 -4.35 -5.44 -7.95
CA VAL A 143 -3.66 -4.27 -7.39
C VAL A 143 -2.55 -4.65 -6.40
N ALA A 144 -2.82 -5.57 -5.48
CA ALA A 144 -1.83 -5.98 -4.48
C ALA A 144 -0.74 -6.88 -5.08
N ARG A 145 -1.06 -7.64 -6.14
CA ARG A 145 -0.08 -8.47 -6.86
C ARG A 145 0.95 -7.62 -7.62
N VAL A 146 0.56 -6.46 -8.17
CA VAL A 146 1.50 -5.55 -8.85
C VAL A 146 2.68 -5.23 -7.93
N ALA A 147 2.42 -4.77 -6.71
CA ALA A 147 3.47 -4.40 -5.76
C ALA A 147 4.37 -5.59 -5.38
N HIS A 148 3.79 -6.78 -5.21
CA HIS A 148 4.55 -8.00 -4.92
C HIS A 148 5.48 -8.36 -6.09
N GLU A 149 4.94 -8.40 -7.31
CA GLU A 149 5.70 -8.80 -8.51
C GLU A 149 6.79 -7.78 -8.87
N LEU A 150 6.54 -6.48 -8.67
CA LEU A 150 7.56 -5.44 -8.81
C LEU A 150 8.69 -5.61 -7.78
N ALA A 151 8.38 -5.99 -6.54
CA ALA A 151 9.41 -6.30 -5.54
C ALA A 151 10.21 -7.55 -5.94
N ALA A 152 9.56 -8.61 -6.42
CA ALA A 152 10.22 -9.82 -6.92
C ALA A 152 11.14 -9.52 -8.12
N ALA A 153 10.67 -8.69 -9.06
CA ALA A 153 11.48 -8.20 -10.18
C ALA A 153 12.69 -7.40 -9.68
N GLY A 154 12.48 -6.50 -8.71
CA GLY A 154 13.54 -5.68 -8.11
C GLY A 154 14.66 -6.49 -7.44
N ILE A 155 14.33 -7.62 -6.79
CA ILE A 155 15.30 -8.59 -6.25
C ILE A 155 16.04 -9.27 -7.39
N ALA A 156 15.30 -9.81 -8.37
CA ALA A 156 15.87 -10.56 -9.47
C ALA A 156 16.86 -9.73 -10.31
N VAL A 157 16.53 -8.45 -10.57
CA VAL A 157 17.44 -7.50 -11.25
C VAL A 157 18.74 -7.33 -10.47
N ARG A 158 18.67 -7.06 -9.15
CA ARG A 158 19.86 -6.84 -8.31
C ARG A 158 20.72 -8.09 -8.13
N ARG A 159 20.13 -9.27 -8.32
CA ARG A 159 20.86 -10.56 -8.35
C ARG A 159 21.28 -11.01 -9.75
N LEU A 160 21.11 -10.16 -10.77
CA LEU A 160 21.43 -10.47 -12.17
C LEU A 160 20.67 -11.69 -12.74
N ARG A 161 19.50 -12.03 -12.18
CA ARG A 161 18.63 -13.13 -12.63
C ARG A 161 17.66 -12.63 -13.71
N THR A 162 18.18 -12.28 -14.87
CA THR A 162 17.44 -11.58 -15.95
C THR A 162 16.15 -12.28 -16.40
N LYS A 163 16.17 -13.62 -16.54
CA LYS A 163 14.98 -14.41 -16.90
C LYS A 163 13.87 -14.30 -15.84
N VAL A 164 14.23 -14.38 -14.57
CA VAL A 164 13.30 -14.26 -13.44
C VAL A 164 12.73 -12.85 -13.36
N ALA A 165 13.58 -11.83 -13.54
CA ALA A 165 13.16 -10.43 -13.56
C ALA A 165 12.12 -10.17 -14.66
N ARG A 166 12.38 -10.63 -15.90
CA ARG A 166 11.43 -10.47 -17.01
C ARG A 166 10.11 -11.18 -16.75
N ALA A 167 10.14 -12.39 -16.19
CA ALA A 167 8.91 -13.12 -15.84
C ALA A 167 8.08 -12.40 -14.77
N ALA A 168 8.74 -11.86 -13.73
CA ALA A 168 8.08 -11.08 -12.68
C ALA A 168 7.48 -9.77 -13.23
N LEU A 169 8.20 -9.05 -14.08
CA LEU A 169 7.67 -7.87 -14.77
C LEU A 169 6.45 -8.21 -15.65
N GLY A 170 6.48 -9.35 -16.34
CA GLY A 170 5.33 -9.83 -17.11
C GLY A 170 4.09 -10.10 -16.24
N ARG A 171 4.27 -10.70 -15.06
CA ARG A 171 3.18 -10.90 -14.09
C ARG A 171 2.68 -9.58 -13.50
N ALA A 172 3.58 -8.63 -13.21
CA ALA A 172 3.21 -7.29 -12.76
C ALA A 172 2.36 -6.57 -13.81
N ALA A 173 2.78 -6.59 -15.09
CA ALA A 173 2.04 -5.98 -16.19
C ALA A 173 0.65 -6.60 -16.39
N LEU A 174 0.55 -7.94 -16.31
CA LEU A 174 -0.74 -8.63 -16.38
C LEU A 174 -1.66 -8.22 -15.21
N ALA A 175 -1.13 -8.19 -13.99
CA ALA A 175 -1.89 -7.76 -12.82
C ALA A 175 -2.33 -6.28 -12.91
N ALA A 176 -1.49 -5.39 -13.45
CA ALA A 176 -1.85 -3.99 -13.68
C ALA A 176 -2.96 -3.85 -14.72
N TYR A 177 -2.92 -4.66 -15.77
CA TYR A 177 -3.99 -4.73 -16.76
C TYR A 177 -5.31 -5.20 -16.14
N GLU A 178 -5.30 -6.30 -15.39
CA GLU A 178 -6.48 -6.84 -14.70
C GLU A 178 -7.03 -5.90 -13.62
N ALA A 179 -6.18 -5.09 -12.99
CA ALA A 179 -6.61 -4.09 -12.02
C ALA A 179 -7.46 -2.98 -12.66
N ASN A 180 -7.29 -2.72 -13.95
CA ASN A 180 -7.97 -1.65 -14.69
C ASN A 180 -7.82 -0.25 -14.05
N ILE A 181 -6.65 0.02 -13.45
CA ILE A 181 -6.29 1.32 -12.88
C ILE A 181 -5.21 1.95 -13.78
N PRO A 182 -5.48 3.08 -14.46
CA PRO A 182 -4.54 3.69 -15.38
C PRO A 182 -3.16 3.97 -14.77
N ALA A 183 -3.11 4.40 -13.51
CA ALA A 183 -1.87 4.71 -12.81
C ALA A 183 -0.95 3.48 -12.65
N LEU A 184 -1.51 2.28 -12.44
CA LEU A 184 -0.72 1.05 -12.29
C LEU A 184 -0.13 0.56 -13.62
N ARG A 185 -0.65 1.01 -14.76
CA ARG A 185 -0.11 0.65 -16.08
C ARG A 185 1.12 1.47 -16.46
N ALA A 186 1.39 2.56 -15.74
CA ALA A 186 2.53 3.43 -15.98
C ALA A 186 3.78 3.03 -15.16
N GLU A 187 3.63 2.15 -14.16
CA GLU A 187 4.70 1.63 -13.28
C GLU A 187 5.35 0.36 -13.87
#